data_AF-A0A7Y5X2Y7-F1
#
_entry.id   AF-A0A7Y5X2Y7-F1
#
_cell.length_a   1.000
_cell.length_b   1.000
_cell.length_c   1.000
_cell.angle_alpha   90.00
_cell.angle_beta   90.00
_cell.angle_gamma   90.00
#
_symmetry.space_group_name_H-M   'P 1'
#
loop_
_entity.id
_entity.type
_entity.pdbx_description
1 polymer ?
#
loop_
_entity_poly.entity_id
_entity_poly.type
_entity_poly.pdbx_seq_one_letter_code
_entity_poly.pdbx_strand_id
1 'polypeptide(L)' 'MALTGTQEAHELLLIEEADAWFEYLEAIRGQSAVRYLELEPWAWARLSQQLRAIRARRSKLGPAAEAA' A
#
# COMPACT_ATOMS: atom_id res chain seq x y z
N MET A 1 -29.46 8.89 -1.79
CA MET A 1 -28.81 8.84 -3.12
C MET A 1 -28.12 7.50 -3.22
N ALA A 2 -28.37 6.72 -4.27
CA ALA A 2 -27.73 5.42 -4.45
C ALA A 2 -26.24 5.65 -4.73
N LEU A 3 -25.40 5.19 -3.80
CA LEU A 3 -23.95 5.10 -3.99
C LEU A 3 -23.74 4.23 -5.24
N THR A 4 -22.99 4.73 -6.22
CA THR A 4 -22.67 3.93 -7.41
C THR A 4 -21.86 2.70 -6.94
N GLY A 5 -22.03 1.53 -7.57
CA GLY A 5 -21.40 0.30 -7.09
C GLY A 5 -19.87 0.38 -6.94
N THR A 6 -19.22 1.32 -7.63
CA THR A 6 -17.80 1.64 -7.46
C THR A 6 -17.48 2.33 -6.14
N GLN A 7 -18.37 3.21 -5.65
CA GLN A 7 -18.18 3.89 -4.37
C GLN A 7 -18.39 2.92 -3.20
N GLU A 8 -19.40 2.06 -3.26
CA GLU A 8 -19.63 1.04 -2.23
C GLU A 8 -18.48 0.02 -2.17
N ALA A 9 -17.96 -0.42 -3.33
CA ALA A 9 -16.78 -1.28 -3.39
C ALA A 9 -15.52 -0.59 -2.83
N HIS A 10 -15.39 0.72 -3.04
CA HIS A 10 -14.27 1.49 -2.48
C HIS A 10 -14.38 1.62 -0.96
N GLU A 11 -15.58 1.87 -0.43
CA GLU A 11 -15.84 1.94 1.01
C GLU A 11 -15.57 0.59 1.70
N LEU A 12 -15.98 -0.53 1.09
CA LEU A 12 -15.65 -1.88 1.57
C LEU A 12 -14.13 -2.13 1.60
N LEU A 13 -13.42 -1.72 0.54
CA LEU A 13 -11.97 -1.86 0.47
C LEU A 13 -11.27 -1.07 1.59
N LEU A 14 -11.75 0.13 1.92
CA LEU A 14 -11.20 0.94 3.01
C LEU A 14 -11.41 0.30 4.38
N ILE A 15 -12.54 -0.40 4.57
CA ILE A 15 -12.82 -1.15 5.81
C ILE A 15 -11.89 -2.35 5.92
N GLU A 16 -11.75 -3.14 4.84
CA GLU A 16 -10.83 -4.29 4.81
C GLU A 16 -9.37 -3.86 5.05
N GLU A 17 -8.95 -2.72 4.48
CA GLU A 17 -7.62 -2.16 4.73
C GLU A 17 -7.44 -1.77 6.20
N ALA A 18 -8.44 -1.14 6.80
CA ALA A 18 -8.41 -0.78 8.22
C ALA A 18 -8.29 -2.03 9.12
N ASP A 19 -9.05 -3.08 8.83
CA ASP A 19 -8.98 -4.36 9.57
C ASP A 19 -7.60 -5.01 9.42
N ALA A 20 -7.03 -5.02 8.21
CA ALA A 20 -5.68 -5.53 7.97
C ALA A 20 -4.60 -4.76 8.76
N TRP A 21 -4.76 -3.44 8.93
CA TRP A 21 -3.89 -2.64 9.77
C TRP A 21 -4.04 -2.99 11.27
N PHE A 22 -5.26 -3.25 11.75
CA PHE A 22 -5.49 -3.71 13.13
C PHE A 22 -4.86 -5.08 13.39
N GLU A 23 -5.03 -6.04 12.47
CA GLU A 23 -4.43 -7.37 12.58
C GLU A 23 -2.91 -7.32 12.57
N TYR A 24 -2.31 -6.50 11.71
CA TYR A 24 -0.87 -6.29 11.69
C TYR A 24 -0.37 -5.71 13.03
N LEU A 25 -1.04 -4.68 13.54
CA LEU A 25 -0.69 -4.05 14.83
C LEU A 25 -0.80 -5.04 16.00
N GLU A 26 -1.82 -5.90 16.01
CA GLU A 26 -1.96 -6.96 17.01
C GLU A 26 -0.90 -8.05 16.84
N ALA A 27 -0.56 -8.44 15.61
CA ALA A 27 0.48 -9.45 15.33
C ALA A 27 1.89 -8.98 15.72
N ILE A 28 2.14 -7.67 15.73
CA ILE A 28 3.39 -7.09 16.22
C ILE A 28 3.30 -6.63 17.68
N ARG A 29 2.14 -6.77 18.34
CA ARG A 29 1.95 -6.40 19.73
C ARG A 29 2.80 -7.32 20.62
N GLY A 30 3.71 -6.72 21.40
CA GLY A 30 4.66 -7.46 22.23
C GLY A 30 5.91 -7.94 21.48
N GLN A 31 6.05 -7.67 20.18
CA GLN A 31 7.36 -7.74 19.55
C GLN A 31 8.22 -6.58 20.08
N SER A 32 9.44 -6.89 20.52
CA SER A 32 10.31 -5.88 21.11
C SER A 32 10.81 -4.89 20.06
N ALA A 33 11.12 -3.66 20.48
CA ALA A 33 11.76 -2.66 19.63
C ALA A 33 13.04 -3.20 18.96
N VAL A 34 13.70 -4.20 19.57
CA VAL A 34 14.86 -4.89 19.00
C VAL A 34 14.50 -5.63 17.69
N ARG A 35 13.35 -6.31 17.62
CA ARG A 35 12.90 -6.94 16.37
C ARG A 35 12.55 -5.92 15.28
N TYR A 36 12.00 -4.77 15.65
CA TYR A 36 11.78 -3.68 14.70
C TYR A 36 13.13 -3.22 14.11
N LEU A 37 14.15 -3.02 14.94
CA LEU A 37 15.49 -2.64 14.48
C LEU A 37 16.16 -3.70 13.58
N GLU A 38 15.84 -4.98 13.76
CA GLU A 38 16.32 -6.06 12.89
C GLU A 38 15.60 -6.10 11.54
N LEU A 39 14.31 -5.79 11.51
CA LEU A 39 13.45 -5.88 10.32
C LEU A 39 13.42 -4.58 9.50
N GLU A 40 13.55 -3.44 10.14
CA GLU A 40 13.43 -2.11 9.55
C GLU A 40 14.43 -1.88 8.39
N PRO A 41 15.71 -2.29 8.48
CA PRO A 41 16.64 -2.15 7.36
C PRO A 41 16.19 -2.91 6.10
N TRP A 42 15.66 -4.13 6.26
CA TRP A 42 15.17 -4.94 5.15
C TRP A 42 13.88 -4.36 4.56
N ALA A 43 12.96 -3.93 5.42
CA ALA A 43 11.70 -3.30 5.01
C ALA A 43 11.98 -1.99 4.23
N TRP A 44 12.90 -1.15 4.72
CA TRP A 44 13.28 0.10 4.06
C TRP A 44 13.97 -0.12 2.72
N ALA A 45 14.86 -1.11 2.63
CA ALA A 45 15.49 -1.50 1.37
C ALA A 45 14.45 -1.96 0.33
N ARG A 46 13.46 -2.76 0.75
CA ARG A 46 12.39 -3.26 -0.11
C ARG A 46 11.44 -2.16 -0.57
N LEU A 47 11.02 -1.27 0.33
CA LEU A 47 10.21 -0.11 0.00
C LEU A 47 10.94 0.80 -0.99
N SER A 48 12.21 1.11 -0.71
CA SER A 48 13.06 1.92 -1.61
C SER A 48 13.17 1.28 -3.00
N GLN A 49 13.32 -0.05 -3.07
CA GLN A 49 13.37 -0.77 -4.33
C GLN A 49 12.04 -0.67 -5.11
N GLN A 50 10.90 -0.83 -4.43
CA GLN A 50 9.59 -0.71 -5.05
C GLN A 50 9.34 0.71 -5.56
N LEU A 51 9.69 1.74 -4.77
CA LEU A 51 9.59 3.13 -5.19
C LEU A 51 10.44 3.41 -6.43
N ARG A 52 11.67 2.87 -6.51
CA ARG A 52 12.49 2.95 -7.73
C ARG A 52 11.81 2.31 -8.92
N ALA A 53 11.23 1.12 -8.76
CA ALA A 53 10.52 0.42 -9.82
C ALA A 53 9.30 1.20 -10.31
N ILE A 54 8.52 1.78 -9.40
CA ILE A 54 7.37 2.63 -9.73
C ILE A 54 7.82 3.88 -10.49
N ARG A 55 8.87 4.56 -10.03
CA ARG A 55 9.43 5.73 -10.74
C ARG A 55 9.88 5.37 -12.15
N ALA A 56 10.57 4.23 -12.31
CA ALA A 56 11.00 3.74 -13.62
C ALA A 56 9.84 3.34 -14.53
N ARG A 57 8.73 2.82 -13.97
CA ARG A 57 7.51 2.56 -14.75
C ARG A 57 6.86 3.86 -15.19
N ARG A 58 6.72 4.83 -14.27
CA ARG A 58 6.17 6.16 -14.54
C ARG A 58 6.96 6.91 -15.61
N SER A 59 8.28 6.83 -15.60
CA SER A 59 9.12 7.48 -16.62
C SER A 59 8.95 6.89 -18.03
N LYS A 60 8.43 5.67 -18.13
CA LYS A 60 8.14 4.99 -19.40
C LYS A 60 6.70 5.22 -19.88
N LEU A 61 5.86 5.87 -19.08
CA LEU A 61 4.51 6.22 -19.51
C LEU A 61 4.62 7.36 -20.53
N GLY A 62 4.13 7.11 -21.75
CA GLY A 62 3.89 8.15 -22.73
C GLY A 62 2.57 8.87 -22.47
N PRO A 63 2.34 10.04 -23.09
CA PRO A 63 1.04 10.69 -23.07
C PRO A 63 -0.01 9.72 -23.64
N ALA A 64 -1.12 9.56 -22.92
CA ALA A 64 -2.27 8.82 -23.44
C ALA A 64 -2.75 9.57 -24.68
N ALA A 65 -2.67 8.93 -25.85
CA ALA A 65 -3.32 9.47 -27.03
C ALA A 65 -4.81 9.61 -26.70
N GLU A 66 -5.30 10.85 -26.77
CA GLU A 66 -6.71 11.17 -26.60
C GLU A 66 -7.47 10.34 -27.65
N ALA A 67 -8.20 9.32 -27.18
CA ALA A 67 -9.00 8.48 -28.05
C ALA A 67 -10.15 9.35 -28.59
N ALA A 68 -9.96 9.88 -29.79
CA ALA A 68 -10.95 10.59 -30.58
C ALA A 68 -11.93 9.62 -31.24
#